data_AF-A0A3R7M7M2-F1
#
_entry.id   AF-A0A3R7M7M2-F1
#
_cell.length_a   1.000
_cell.length_b   1.000
_cell.length_c   1.000
_cell.angle_alpha   90.00
_cell.angle_beta   90.00
_cell.angle_gamma   90.00
#
_symmetry.space_group_name_H-M   'P 1'
#
loop_
_entity.id
_entity.type
_entity.pdbx_description
1 polymer ?
#
loop_
_entity_poly.entity_id
_entity_poly.type
_entity_poly.pdbx_seq_one_letter_code
_entity_poly.pdbx_strand_id
1 'polypeptide(L)'
;MPLRDGIANQNSSSGQPLVNAAKTLATAKKNGGRPTDALTSPSQGYNRPTSRSSGGGNGANNSGLTVGIADDQAKDFDFEKTEMKYDSTGMFHWCPARSLEDCILDRNQAAMTVLNGHVVVCLFADPDSPLIGLRNLVMPLRASNFHYHELKHVVIVGSVDYIRREWKMLQNLPKISVLNGSPLSRADLRAVNVNLCDMCVILSAKVPSNDDPTLADKEAILASLNIKAMTFDDTIGVLNQNPSTGGDTLSPLGSPIVLQRRGSVYGANVPMITELINDSNVQFLDQDDDDDPDTELYLTQPFACGTAFAVSVLDSLMSTTYFNQNALTLIRSLITGGATPELELILAEGAGLRGGYSTPETLANRDRCQVGQISLYDGPLGQFGESGIYGDLFCAALRNYGMLCIGLYRFRDTSSSCDASSKRYVITNPPDDFKLLPTDQVFVLMQFDPGLEYKPNRGDMAKDDNS
;
A
#
# COMPACT_ATOMS: atom_id res chain seq x y z
N MET A 1 44.96 72.93 0.43
CA MET A 1 44.79 73.75 -0.79
C MET A 1 45.91 73.41 -1.77
N PRO A 2 45.74 73.49 -3.11
CA PRO A 2 44.63 74.10 -3.89
C PRO A 2 43.24 73.40 -3.90
N LEU A 3 42.76 72.95 -5.07
CA LEU A 3 41.44 73.25 -5.66
C LEU A 3 41.22 72.30 -6.87
N ARG A 4 40.03 71.89 -7.39
CA ARG A 4 38.55 71.97 -7.17
C ARG A 4 37.94 70.80 -8.00
N ASP A 5 36.68 70.34 -7.99
CA ASP A 5 35.40 70.51 -7.25
C ASP A 5 34.53 69.26 -7.62
N GLY A 6 33.35 68.97 -7.06
CA GLY A 6 32.57 69.58 -5.96
C GLY A 6 31.08 69.17 -6.02
N ILE A 7 30.35 69.40 -4.91
CA ILE A 7 28.88 69.31 -4.76
C ILE A 7 28.25 67.90 -4.82
N ALA A 8 27.65 67.50 -3.71
CA ALA A 8 26.49 66.61 -3.67
C ALA A 8 25.27 67.43 -3.20
N ASN A 9 24.05 67.08 -3.64
CA ASN A 9 22.84 67.38 -2.87
C ASN A 9 21.69 66.41 -3.21
N GLN A 10 20.74 66.28 -2.28
CA GLN A 10 19.50 65.50 -2.41
C GLN A 10 18.33 66.40 -2.81
N ASN A 11 17.35 65.82 -3.51
CA ASN A 11 15.90 66.03 -3.38
C ASN A 11 15.21 65.21 -4.51
N SER A 12 14.44 64.15 -4.27
CA SER A 12 13.20 64.00 -3.47
C SER A 12 11.94 64.52 -4.17
N SER A 13 11.25 63.64 -4.90
CA SER A 13 9.86 63.85 -5.31
C SER A 13 9.09 62.52 -5.46
N SER A 14 8.20 62.27 -4.50
CA SER A 14 6.97 61.46 -4.60
C SER A 14 7.00 60.13 -5.38
N GLY A 15 7.16 59.03 -4.64
CA GLY A 15 6.80 57.66 -5.09
C GLY A 15 5.89 56.97 -4.06
N GLN A 16 4.59 57.25 -4.10
CA GLN A 16 3.55 56.66 -3.24
C GLN A 16 2.30 56.35 -4.10
N PRO A 17 1.42 55.42 -3.68
CA PRO A 17 0.89 54.41 -4.58
C PRO A 17 -0.35 54.82 -5.38
N LEU A 18 -0.53 54.20 -6.56
CA LEU A 18 -1.76 54.25 -7.33
C LEU A 18 -2.45 52.87 -7.34
N VAL A 19 -3.62 52.85 -6.71
CA VAL A 19 -4.49 51.68 -6.53
C VAL A 19 -5.34 51.40 -7.78
N ASN A 20 -5.72 50.12 -7.95
CA ASN A 20 -6.92 49.63 -8.65
C ASN A 20 -7.33 50.28 -9.99
N ALA A 21 -6.99 49.62 -11.10
CA ALA A 21 -7.57 49.85 -12.42
C ALA A 21 -8.74 48.88 -12.74
N ALA A 22 -9.78 48.85 -11.91
CA ALA A 22 -11.01 48.08 -12.17
C ALA A 22 -12.09 48.97 -12.81
N LYS A 23 -12.27 48.90 -14.14
CA LYS A 23 -13.32 49.59 -14.93
C LYS A 23 -13.42 48.96 -16.34
N THR A 24 -14.56 48.90 -17.04
CA THR A 24 -16.01 48.87 -16.68
C THR A 24 -16.78 48.57 -17.96
N LEU A 25 -17.82 47.72 -17.90
CA LEU A 25 -19.00 47.75 -18.79
C LEU A 25 -20.13 47.00 -18.04
N ALA A 26 -20.91 47.70 -17.22
CA ALA A 26 -22.07 48.54 -17.56
C ALA A 26 -23.39 47.77 -17.42
N THR A 27 -24.11 48.04 -16.34
CA THR A 27 -25.40 47.42 -16.00
C THR A 27 -26.54 47.98 -16.85
N ALA A 28 -27.42 47.10 -17.35
CA ALA A 28 -28.76 47.47 -17.81
C ALA A 28 -29.81 46.62 -17.08
N LYS A 29 -30.63 47.25 -16.24
CA LYS A 29 -31.72 46.60 -15.48
C LYS A 29 -32.99 47.41 -15.68
N LYS A 30 -34.05 46.79 -16.23
CA LYS A 30 -35.40 47.39 -16.24
C LYS A 30 -36.48 46.30 -16.27
N ASN A 31 -37.67 46.67 -15.78
CA ASN A 31 -38.73 45.73 -15.40
C ASN A 31 -39.73 45.46 -16.53
N GLY A 32 -40.33 44.26 -16.47
CA GLY A 32 -41.78 44.12 -16.38
C GLY A 32 -42.56 43.74 -17.64
N GLY A 33 -43.74 43.16 -17.42
CA GLY A 33 -44.78 42.96 -18.45
C GLY A 33 -45.06 41.51 -18.84
N ARG A 34 -46.13 40.94 -18.27
CA ARG A 34 -47.00 39.95 -18.96
C ARG A 34 -47.85 40.72 -20.00
N PRO A 35 -48.28 40.10 -21.13
CA PRO A 35 -49.44 39.20 -21.07
C PRO A 35 -49.35 37.95 -21.97
N THR A 36 -50.48 37.27 -22.06
CA THR A 36 -50.80 36.01 -22.75
C THR A 36 -50.73 36.08 -24.27
N ASP A 37 -50.46 34.95 -24.91
CA ASP A 37 -51.52 34.27 -25.69
C ASP A 37 -51.30 32.75 -25.75
N ALA A 38 -52.32 32.00 -26.18
CA ALA A 38 -52.37 30.53 -26.10
C ALA A 38 -52.31 29.85 -27.48
N LEU A 39 -51.91 28.58 -27.53
CA LEU A 39 -52.35 27.60 -28.55
C LEU A 39 -52.02 26.13 -28.18
N THR A 40 -53.07 25.31 -28.09
CA THR A 40 -53.15 23.85 -28.32
C THR A 40 -52.14 22.85 -27.72
N SER A 41 -52.59 22.20 -26.64
CA SER A 41 -52.52 20.74 -26.35
C SER A 41 -52.81 19.83 -27.57
N PRO A 42 -52.53 18.49 -27.59
CA PRO A 42 -52.58 17.60 -26.42
C PRO A 42 -51.54 16.47 -26.28
N SER A 43 -51.65 15.80 -25.13
CA SER A 43 -50.84 14.69 -24.63
C SER A 43 -51.28 13.30 -25.15
N GLN A 44 -50.33 12.35 -25.10
CA GLN A 44 -50.62 10.95 -24.78
C GLN A 44 -49.74 10.52 -23.61
N GLY A 45 -50.34 9.88 -22.61
CA GLY A 45 -49.63 9.34 -21.44
C GLY A 45 -49.70 7.82 -21.43
N TYR A 46 -48.57 7.16 -21.19
CA TYR A 46 -48.55 5.71 -20.94
C TYR A 46 -49.04 5.43 -19.52
N ASN A 47 -50.12 4.66 -19.40
CA ASN A 47 -50.71 4.31 -18.12
C ASN A 47 -50.63 2.80 -17.87
N ARG A 48 -50.32 2.40 -16.63
CA ARG A 48 -50.00 1.04 -16.21
C ARG A 48 -51.28 0.27 -15.81
N PRO A 49 -51.54 -0.94 -16.32
CA PRO A 49 -52.64 -1.78 -15.83
C PRO A 49 -52.22 -2.67 -14.65
N THR A 50 -53.13 -2.90 -13.70
CA THR A 50 -52.95 -3.86 -12.59
C THR A 50 -54.27 -4.55 -12.18
N SER A 51 -54.13 -5.79 -11.71
CA SER A 51 -55.06 -6.55 -10.84
C SER A 51 -56.30 -7.25 -11.42
N ARG A 52 -56.78 -8.23 -10.61
CA ARG A 52 -58.03 -9.04 -10.67
C ARG A 52 -58.05 -10.24 -11.63
N SER A 53 -58.61 -11.40 -11.25
CA SER A 53 -59.12 -11.82 -9.92
C SER A 53 -59.19 -13.36 -9.73
N SER A 54 -59.34 -13.75 -8.47
CA SER A 54 -59.50 -15.10 -7.91
C SER A 54 -60.54 -16.03 -8.55
N GLY A 55 -60.21 -17.33 -8.55
CA GLY A 55 -61.13 -18.48 -8.59
C GLY A 55 -60.35 -19.72 -8.15
N GLY A 56 -60.96 -20.66 -7.41
CA GLY A 56 -60.26 -21.81 -6.83
C GLY A 56 -61.10 -23.10 -6.84
N GLY A 57 -60.45 -24.25 -6.66
CA GLY A 57 -61.12 -25.56 -6.71
C GLY A 57 -60.17 -26.75 -6.59
N ASN A 58 -60.19 -27.38 -5.42
CA ASN A 58 -59.53 -28.63 -5.03
C ASN A 58 -59.66 -29.80 -6.03
N GLY A 59 -58.64 -30.67 -6.14
CA GLY A 59 -58.76 -31.96 -6.83
C GLY A 59 -57.43 -32.58 -7.28
N ALA A 60 -57.07 -33.74 -6.73
CA ALA A 60 -55.90 -34.52 -7.14
C ALA A 60 -56.29 -35.69 -8.05
N ASN A 61 -55.42 -36.05 -9.00
CA ASN A 61 -55.20 -37.46 -9.33
C ASN A 61 -53.80 -37.71 -9.93
N ASN A 62 -53.35 -38.97 -9.85
CA ASN A 62 -52.05 -39.44 -10.27
C ASN A 62 -52.10 -40.11 -11.66
N SER A 63 -51.14 -39.81 -12.53
CA SER A 63 -50.76 -40.68 -13.65
C SER A 63 -49.33 -40.36 -14.08
N GLY A 64 -48.44 -41.36 -14.06
CA GLY A 64 -47.03 -41.17 -14.40
C GLY A 64 -46.74 -41.34 -15.89
N LEU A 65 -45.76 -40.58 -16.39
CA LEU A 65 -45.06 -40.83 -17.64
C LEU A 65 -43.56 -40.86 -17.36
N THR A 66 -42.97 -42.05 -17.45
CA THR A 66 -41.54 -42.28 -17.23
C THR A 66 -40.73 -41.87 -18.47
N VAL A 67 -39.79 -40.95 -18.29
CA VAL A 67 -38.71 -40.67 -19.24
C VAL A 67 -37.38 -41.08 -18.59
N GLY A 68 -36.48 -41.65 -19.38
CA GLY A 68 -35.33 -42.41 -18.89
C GLY A 68 -34.22 -41.59 -18.22
N ILE A 69 -33.63 -42.21 -17.21
CA ILE A 69 -32.41 -41.85 -16.48
C ILE A 69 -31.32 -41.29 -17.42
N ALA A 70 -30.83 -40.08 -17.12
CA ALA A 70 -29.63 -39.49 -17.71
C ALA A 70 -28.96 -38.48 -16.74
N ASP A 71 -29.06 -38.71 -15.43
CA ASP A 71 -28.78 -37.71 -14.37
C ASP A 71 -27.64 -38.11 -13.40
N ASP A 72 -26.97 -39.25 -13.65
CA ASP A 72 -25.89 -39.79 -12.81
C ASP A 72 -24.47 -39.31 -13.18
N GLN A 73 -24.34 -38.21 -13.95
CA GLN A 73 -23.04 -37.54 -14.18
C GLN A 73 -22.93 -36.15 -13.52
N ALA A 74 -23.94 -35.74 -12.75
CA ALA A 74 -24.02 -34.40 -12.15
C ALA A 74 -23.49 -34.30 -10.69
N LYS A 75 -22.77 -35.30 -10.16
CA LYS A 75 -22.47 -35.41 -8.72
C LYS A 75 -21.00 -35.45 -8.27
N ASP A 76 -20.04 -35.71 -9.16
CA ASP A 76 -18.61 -35.77 -8.80
C ASP A 76 -17.79 -34.58 -9.35
N PHE A 77 -18.40 -33.39 -9.38
CA PHE A 77 -17.64 -32.14 -9.39
C PHE A 77 -17.44 -31.68 -7.94
N ASP A 78 -16.20 -31.73 -7.45
CA ASP A 78 -15.79 -31.29 -6.11
C ASP A 78 -16.11 -29.79 -5.88
N PHE A 79 -17.34 -29.50 -5.42
CA PHE A 79 -17.80 -28.15 -5.14
C PHE A 79 -17.00 -27.47 -4.00
N GLU A 80 -16.30 -28.27 -3.19
CA GLU A 80 -15.35 -27.81 -2.16
C GLU A 80 -14.01 -27.29 -2.72
N LYS A 81 -13.71 -27.49 -4.02
CA LYS A 81 -12.45 -27.04 -4.63
C LYS A 81 -12.56 -25.72 -5.41
N THR A 82 -13.74 -25.34 -5.89
CA THR A 82 -13.95 -24.18 -6.76
C THR A 82 -14.21 -22.87 -6.00
N GLU A 83 -13.46 -22.62 -4.93
CA GLU A 83 -13.39 -21.30 -4.29
C GLU A 83 -12.73 -20.28 -5.23
N MET A 84 -13.38 -19.15 -5.49
CA MET A 84 -12.78 -18.03 -6.21
C MET A 84 -11.73 -17.34 -5.33
N LYS A 85 -10.44 -17.62 -5.57
CA LYS A 85 -9.29 -17.06 -4.79
C LYS A 85 -8.61 -15.87 -5.47
N TYR A 86 -8.88 -15.67 -6.75
CA TYR A 86 -8.29 -14.63 -7.59
C TYR A 86 -9.38 -13.84 -8.32
N ASP A 87 -9.01 -12.68 -8.85
CA ASP A 87 -9.89 -11.89 -9.71
C ASP A 87 -10.07 -12.56 -11.09
N SER A 88 -10.97 -12.03 -11.92
CA SER A 88 -11.25 -12.56 -13.26
C SER A 88 -10.04 -12.63 -14.21
N THR A 89 -9.00 -11.81 -13.99
CA THR A 89 -7.76 -11.82 -14.81
C THR A 89 -6.65 -12.70 -14.23
N GLY A 90 -6.78 -13.18 -12.98
CA GLY A 90 -5.74 -13.93 -12.28
C GLY A 90 -4.56 -13.09 -11.77
N MET A 91 -4.67 -11.75 -11.78
CA MET A 91 -3.58 -10.82 -11.45
C MET A 91 -3.53 -10.43 -9.97
N PHE A 92 -4.64 -10.57 -9.24
CA PHE A 92 -4.79 -10.18 -7.84
C PHE A 92 -5.57 -11.22 -7.02
N HIS A 93 -5.26 -11.31 -5.74
CA HIS A 93 -6.04 -12.09 -4.78
C HIS A 93 -7.40 -11.42 -4.52
N TRP A 94 -8.45 -12.23 -4.53
CA TRP A 94 -9.83 -11.79 -4.39
C TRP A 94 -10.50 -12.46 -3.19
N CYS A 95 -11.48 -11.78 -2.61
CA CYS A 95 -12.43 -12.39 -1.68
C CYS A 95 -13.86 -11.88 -1.95
N PRO A 96 -14.90 -12.63 -1.51
CA PRO A 96 -16.26 -12.14 -1.44
C PRO A 96 -16.34 -10.79 -0.72
N ALA A 97 -17.28 -9.93 -1.11
CA ALA A 97 -17.39 -8.59 -0.56
C ALA A 97 -17.70 -8.64 0.96
N ARG A 98 -16.72 -8.27 1.79
CA ARG A 98 -16.86 -8.19 3.25
C ARG A 98 -17.54 -6.89 3.66
N SER A 99 -18.37 -6.90 4.71
CA SER A 99 -18.86 -5.63 5.26
C SER A 99 -17.72 -4.87 5.93
N LEU A 100 -17.89 -3.55 6.09
CA LEU A 100 -16.95 -2.74 6.85
C LEU A 100 -16.96 -3.14 8.34
N GLU A 101 -18.12 -3.52 8.87
CA GLU A 101 -18.34 -3.86 10.28
C GLU A 101 -17.57 -5.14 10.67
N ASP A 102 -17.53 -6.15 9.79
CA ASP A 102 -16.71 -7.36 9.97
C ASP A 102 -15.19 -7.09 10.01
N CYS A 103 -14.77 -5.90 9.56
CA CYS A 103 -13.37 -5.52 9.38
C CYS A 103 -12.92 -4.42 10.35
N ILE A 104 -13.85 -3.79 11.08
CA ILE A 104 -13.52 -2.84 12.15
C ILE A 104 -13.03 -3.64 13.37
N LEU A 105 -11.91 -3.19 13.94
CA LEU A 105 -11.39 -3.67 15.21
C LEU A 105 -11.53 -2.58 16.26
N ASP A 106 -11.99 -2.95 17.46
CA ASP A 106 -11.78 -2.15 18.67
C ASP A 106 -10.31 -2.19 19.10
N ARG A 107 -9.84 -1.18 19.82
CA ARG A 107 -8.48 -1.15 20.42
C ARG A 107 -8.13 -2.44 21.18
N ASN A 108 -9.09 -2.98 21.93
CA ASN A 108 -8.90 -4.23 22.69
C ASN A 108 -8.81 -5.46 21.78
N GLN A 109 -9.55 -5.48 20.67
CA GLN A 109 -9.52 -6.57 19.69
C GLN A 109 -8.19 -6.53 18.91
N ALA A 110 -7.75 -5.34 18.48
CA ALA A 110 -6.45 -5.14 17.86
C ALA A 110 -5.29 -5.63 18.76
N ALA A 111 -5.34 -5.30 20.06
CA ALA A 111 -4.36 -5.77 21.04
C ALA A 111 -4.40 -7.29 21.30
N MET A 112 -5.54 -7.96 21.07
CA MET A 112 -5.65 -9.43 21.13
C MET A 112 -5.21 -10.11 19.82
N THR A 113 -5.29 -9.43 18.67
CA THR A 113 -4.72 -9.92 17.42
C THR A 113 -3.20 -9.71 17.41
N VAL A 114 -2.43 -10.79 17.54
CA VAL A 114 -0.96 -10.74 17.49
C VAL A 114 -0.51 -10.48 16.05
N LEU A 115 -0.36 -9.20 15.71
CA LEU A 115 0.04 -8.71 14.40
C LEU A 115 1.58 -8.56 14.32
N ASN A 116 2.19 -9.23 13.35
CA ASN A 116 3.63 -9.17 13.06
C ASN A 116 3.85 -9.27 11.54
N GLY A 117 4.85 -8.57 10.99
CA GLY A 117 5.10 -8.54 9.53
C GLY A 117 3.96 -7.90 8.73
N HIS A 118 3.28 -6.92 9.33
CA HIS A 118 2.07 -6.29 8.81
C HIS A 118 2.32 -4.84 8.37
N VAL A 119 1.43 -4.26 7.57
CA VAL A 119 1.50 -2.85 7.14
C VAL A 119 0.48 -2.03 7.92
N VAL A 120 0.93 -0.94 8.54
CA VAL A 120 0.06 0.05 9.19
C VAL A 120 -0.13 1.21 8.23
N VAL A 121 -1.36 1.64 8.00
CA VAL A 121 -1.70 2.82 7.19
C VAL A 121 -2.33 3.87 8.10
N CYS A 122 -1.54 4.87 8.48
CA CYS A 122 -1.93 6.01 9.28
C CYS A 122 -2.58 7.07 8.38
N LEU A 123 -3.90 7.20 8.47
CA LEU A 123 -4.70 8.00 7.55
C LEU A 123 -5.24 9.28 8.22
N PHE A 124 -4.77 10.43 7.78
CA PHE A 124 -5.28 11.73 8.18
C PHE A 124 -6.39 12.19 7.23
N ALA A 125 -7.63 12.03 7.66
CA ALA A 125 -8.80 12.36 6.84
C ALA A 125 -10.02 12.73 7.69
N ASP A 126 -10.70 13.80 7.29
CA ASP A 126 -11.98 14.23 7.86
C ASP A 126 -13.15 13.66 7.01
N PRO A 127 -14.38 13.53 7.52
CA PRO A 127 -15.48 12.88 6.79
C PRO A 127 -15.83 13.48 5.42
N ASP A 128 -15.51 14.76 5.21
CA ASP A 128 -15.74 15.50 3.96
C ASP A 128 -14.49 15.63 3.06
N SER A 129 -13.32 15.14 3.48
CA SER A 129 -12.07 15.19 2.69
C SER A 129 -12.21 14.49 1.32
N PRO A 130 -11.43 14.86 0.30
CA PRO A 130 -11.35 14.12 -0.97
C PRO A 130 -10.90 12.66 -0.77
N LEU A 131 -11.25 11.79 -1.73
CA LEU A 131 -10.83 10.38 -1.71
C LEU A 131 -9.40 10.26 -2.25
N ILE A 132 -8.50 9.59 -1.51
CA ILE A 132 -7.15 9.23 -1.98
C ILE A 132 -7.25 8.05 -2.97
N GLY A 133 -8.15 7.12 -2.71
CA GLY A 133 -8.20 5.84 -3.42
C GLY A 133 -7.16 4.86 -2.89
N LEU A 134 -7.24 4.54 -1.59
CA LEU A 134 -6.42 3.55 -0.86
C LEU A 134 -6.33 2.19 -1.57
N ARG A 135 -7.30 1.87 -2.42
CA ARG A 135 -7.26 0.74 -3.34
C ARG A 135 -5.94 0.67 -4.14
N ASN A 136 -5.39 1.81 -4.55
CA ASN A 136 -4.14 1.89 -5.31
C ASN A 136 -2.91 1.48 -4.47
N LEU A 137 -2.97 1.66 -3.14
CA LEU A 137 -1.95 1.17 -2.20
C LEU A 137 -2.14 -0.32 -1.89
N VAL A 138 -3.37 -0.78 -1.68
CA VAL A 138 -3.62 -2.16 -1.25
C VAL A 138 -3.61 -3.17 -2.40
N MET A 139 -3.97 -2.77 -3.63
CA MET A 139 -3.97 -3.67 -4.80
C MET A 139 -2.59 -4.29 -5.09
N PRO A 140 -1.48 -3.52 -5.19
CA PRO A 140 -0.15 -4.10 -5.40
C PRO A 140 0.26 -5.07 -4.28
N LEU A 141 -0.08 -4.74 -3.03
CA LEU A 141 0.14 -5.60 -1.86
C LEU A 141 -0.74 -6.88 -1.87
N ARG A 142 -1.57 -7.09 -2.90
CA ARG A 142 -2.44 -8.25 -3.10
C ARG A 142 -2.24 -8.92 -4.46
N ALA A 143 -1.20 -8.57 -5.21
CA ALA A 143 -0.86 -9.21 -6.49
C ALA A 143 -0.72 -10.74 -6.35
N SER A 144 -1.03 -11.46 -7.42
CA SER A 144 -1.13 -12.93 -7.45
C SER A 144 0.22 -13.67 -7.51
N ASN A 145 1.32 -12.94 -7.70
CA ASN A 145 2.71 -13.42 -7.64
C ASN A 145 3.28 -13.47 -6.21
N PHE A 146 2.46 -13.27 -5.19
CA PHE A 146 2.73 -13.67 -3.80
C PHE A 146 1.89 -14.91 -3.46
N HIS A 147 2.25 -15.66 -2.43
CA HIS A 147 1.37 -16.66 -1.83
C HIS A 147 0.45 -16.05 -0.79
N TYR A 148 -0.74 -16.63 -0.61
CA TYR A 148 -1.73 -16.14 0.36
C TYR A 148 -1.19 -16.03 1.79
N HIS A 149 -0.22 -16.88 2.18
CA HIS A 149 0.41 -16.79 3.49
C HIS A 149 1.37 -15.58 3.60
N GLU A 150 2.15 -15.29 2.55
CA GLU A 150 3.09 -14.16 2.45
C GLU A 150 2.42 -12.78 2.39
N LEU A 151 1.14 -12.71 1.98
CA LEU A 151 0.38 -11.45 1.93
C LEU A 151 0.37 -10.76 3.31
N LYS A 152 1.07 -9.61 3.41
CA LYS A 152 1.13 -8.79 4.63
C LYS A 152 -0.25 -8.27 5.01
N HIS A 153 -0.69 -8.47 6.26
CA HIS A 153 -1.97 -7.91 6.73
C HIS A 153 -1.91 -6.38 6.72
N VAL A 154 -2.99 -5.72 6.29
CA VAL A 154 -3.07 -4.25 6.24
C VAL A 154 -4.04 -3.75 7.31
N VAL A 155 -3.56 -2.88 8.20
CA VAL A 155 -4.36 -2.22 9.24
C VAL A 155 -4.43 -0.74 8.94
N ILE A 156 -5.62 -0.24 8.64
CA ILE A 156 -5.87 1.19 8.40
C ILE A 156 -6.28 1.83 9.72
N VAL A 157 -5.54 2.83 10.19
CA VAL A 157 -5.83 3.60 11.40
C VAL A 157 -6.34 4.98 11.00
N GLY A 158 -7.59 5.30 11.30
CA GLY A 158 -8.19 6.58 10.93
C GLY A 158 -9.71 6.64 11.13
N SER A 159 -10.33 7.67 10.56
CA SER A 159 -11.79 7.89 10.64
C SER A 159 -12.56 6.84 9.85
N VAL A 160 -13.40 6.06 10.55
CA VAL A 160 -14.30 5.07 9.93
C VAL A 160 -15.28 5.71 8.94
N ASP A 161 -15.73 6.94 9.17
CA ASP A 161 -16.68 7.61 8.28
C ASP A 161 -16.04 7.99 6.93
N TYR A 162 -14.76 8.34 6.93
CA TYR A 162 -13.99 8.49 5.69
C TYR A 162 -13.84 7.14 4.98
N ILE A 163 -13.36 6.12 5.71
CA ILE A 163 -13.07 4.79 5.17
C ILE A 163 -14.34 4.13 4.61
N ARG A 164 -15.52 4.38 5.19
CA ARG A 164 -16.81 3.89 4.68
C ARG A 164 -17.10 4.33 3.24
N ARG A 165 -16.64 5.51 2.82
CA ARG A 165 -16.80 6.00 1.44
C ARG A 165 -15.87 5.27 0.46
N GLU A 166 -14.66 4.91 0.89
CA GLU A 166 -13.72 4.12 0.07
C GLU A 166 -13.95 2.60 0.15
N TRP A 167 -14.64 2.09 1.18
CA TRP A 167 -14.73 0.65 1.45
C TRP A 167 -15.25 -0.18 0.27
N LYS A 168 -16.16 0.36 -0.55
CA LYS A 168 -16.66 -0.28 -1.78
C LYS A 168 -15.53 -0.67 -2.76
N MET A 169 -14.39 0.03 -2.70
CA MET A 169 -13.20 -0.21 -3.52
C MET A 169 -12.19 -1.18 -2.86
N LEU A 170 -12.38 -1.54 -1.58
CA LEU A 170 -11.50 -2.39 -0.77
C LEU A 170 -12.15 -3.72 -0.35
N GLN A 171 -13.49 -3.79 -0.27
CA GLN A 171 -14.28 -4.92 0.26
C GLN A 171 -13.95 -6.30 -0.33
N ASN A 172 -13.37 -6.35 -1.54
CA ASN A 172 -13.02 -7.56 -2.29
C ASN A 172 -11.55 -7.99 -2.13
N LEU A 173 -10.76 -7.30 -1.30
CA LEU A 173 -9.35 -7.61 -1.05
C LEU A 173 -9.18 -8.28 0.33
N PRO A 174 -8.41 -9.38 0.44
CA PRO A 174 -8.26 -10.12 1.70
C PRO A 174 -7.28 -9.45 2.68
N LYS A 175 -7.26 -9.91 3.94
CA LYS A 175 -6.33 -9.45 5.00
C LYS A 175 -6.30 -7.92 5.18
N ILE A 176 -7.48 -7.29 5.28
CA ILE A 176 -7.64 -5.86 5.63
C ILE A 176 -8.45 -5.77 6.92
N SER A 177 -7.98 -4.95 7.86
CA SER A 177 -8.68 -4.50 9.07
C SER A 177 -8.62 -2.97 9.19
N VAL A 178 -9.56 -2.40 9.95
CA VAL A 178 -9.69 -0.96 10.20
C VAL A 178 -9.74 -0.73 11.71
N LEU A 179 -8.83 0.08 12.26
CA LEU A 179 -8.91 0.53 13.64
C LEU A 179 -9.58 1.91 13.67
N ASN A 180 -10.71 2.01 14.37
CA ASN A 180 -11.37 3.28 14.61
C ASN A 180 -10.58 4.10 15.64
N GLY A 181 -9.79 5.07 15.17
CA GLY A 181 -8.88 5.83 16.03
C GLY A 181 -8.14 6.93 15.28
N SER A 182 -7.18 7.56 15.96
CA SER A 182 -6.32 8.61 15.39
C SER A 182 -4.87 8.16 15.35
N PRO A 183 -4.12 8.35 14.24
CA PRO A 183 -2.69 8.04 14.21
C PRO A 183 -1.82 8.85 15.20
N LEU A 184 -2.33 9.96 15.76
CA LEU A 184 -1.64 10.70 16.82
C LEU A 184 -1.76 10.00 18.20
N SER A 185 -2.71 9.09 18.36
CA SER A 185 -2.96 8.35 19.59
C SER A 185 -1.94 7.23 19.77
N ARG A 186 -0.96 7.44 20.67
CA ARG A 186 0.02 6.42 21.07
C ARG A 186 -0.62 5.13 21.60
N ALA A 187 -1.86 5.19 22.11
CA ALA A 187 -2.61 4.03 22.57
C ALA A 187 -3.11 3.16 21.40
N ASP A 188 -3.51 3.78 20.29
CA ASP A 188 -3.96 3.08 19.08
C ASP A 188 -2.76 2.51 18.31
N LEU A 189 -1.66 3.28 18.19
CA LEU A 189 -0.39 2.80 17.62
C LEU A 189 0.23 1.63 18.39
N ARG A 190 0.08 1.59 19.73
CA ARG A 190 0.48 0.43 20.54
C ARG A 190 -0.46 -0.77 20.36
N ALA A 191 -1.77 -0.54 20.24
CA ALA A 191 -2.74 -1.62 20.06
C ALA A 191 -2.59 -2.37 18.72
N VAL A 192 -2.08 -1.72 17.66
CA VAL A 192 -1.73 -2.41 16.40
C VAL A 192 -0.34 -3.05 16.41
N ASN A 193 0.46 -2.87 17.48
CA ASN A 193 1.86 -3.28 17.57
C ASN A 193 2.74 -2.67 16.44
N VAL A 194 2.74 -1.34 16.29
CA VAL A 194 3.50 -0.65 15.23
C VAL A 194 5.02 -0.94 15.26
N ASN A 195 5.57 -1.36 16.40
CA ASN A 195 6.95 -1.85 16.55
C ASN A 195 7.23 -3.20 15.86
N LEU A 196 6.19 -3.93 15.44
CA LEU A 196 6.23 -5.20 14.69
C LEU A 196 5.71 -5.06 13.25
N CYS A 197 5.52 -3.82 12.76
CA CYS A 197 5.14 -3.59 11.36
C CYS A 197 6.34 -3.72 10.40
N ASP A 198 6.06 -4.08 9.16
CA ASP A 198 7.00 -4.07 8.04
C ASP A 198 7.14 -2.69 7.40
N MET A 199 6.09 -1.88 7.50
CA MET A 199 6.06 -0.48 7.06
C MET A 199 4.87 0.24 7.72
N CYS A 200 5.12 1.45 8.22
CA CYS A 200 4.10 2.41 8.63
C CYS A 200 3.97 3.50 7.54
N VAL A 201 2.88 3.47 6.78
CA VAL A 201 2.58 4.45 5.72
C VAL A 201 1.75 5.57 6.33
N ILE A 202 2.20 6.82 6.23
CA ILE A 202 1.48 8.02 6.70
C ILE A 202 0.98 8.78 5.47
N LEU A 203 -0.35 8.96 5.38
CA LEU A 203 -1.05 9.61 4.25
C LEU A 203 -1.95 10.75 4.74
N SER A 204 -2.12 11.79 3.92
CA SER A 204 -3.01 12.92 4.21
C SER A 204 -4.04 13.15 3.11
N ALA A 205 -5.32 12.92 3.44
CA ALA A 205 -6.44 13.26 2.57
C ALA A 205 -6.90 14.72 2.72
N LYS A 206 -6.31 15.48 3.65
CA LYS A 206 -6.78 16.82 3.98
C LYS A 206 -6.31 17.81 2.93
N VAL A 207 -7.25 18.58 2.38
CA VAL A 207 -6.92 19.73 1.53
C VAL A 207 -6.19 20.76 2.39
N PRO A 208 -4.97 21.20 2.03
CA PRO A 208 -4.24 22.18 2.81
C PRO A 208 -4.98 23.52 2.83
N SER A 209 -4.92 24.21 3.97
CA SER A 209 -5.43 25.58 4.11
C SER A 209 -4.54 26.55 3.32
N ASN A 210 -5.13 27.32 2.40
CA ASN A 210 -4.44 28.30 1.56
C ASN A 210 -3.67 29.40 2.33
N ASP A 211 -3.86 29.51 3.65
CA ASP A 211 -3.26 30.55 4.49
C ASP A 211 -1.74 30.38 4.69
N ASP A 212 -1.24 29.14 4.68
CA ASP A 212 0.20 28.83 4.80
C ASP A 212 0.51 27.43 4.22
N PRO A 213 1.33 27.31 3.15
CA PRO A 213 1.68 26.02 2.55
C PRO A 213 2.60 25.17 3.43
N THR A 214 3.38 25.77 4.36
CA THR A 214 4.24 24.99 5.27
C THR A 214 3.41 24.16 6.24
N LEU A 215 2.22 24.64 6.60
CA LEU A 215 1.28 23.95 7.51
C LEU A 215 0.47 22.82 6.85
N ALA A 216 0.68 22.54 5.56
CA ALA A 216 0.02 21.45 4.84
C ALA A 216 0.27 20.08 5.49
N ASP A 217 1.55 19.75 5.71
CA ASP A 217 1.99 18.41 6.12
C ASP A 217 2.03 18.21 7.65
N LYS A 218 1.54 19.20 8.43
CA LYS A 218 1.69 19.25 9.89
C LYS A 218 1.23 17.97 10.60
N GLU A 219 0.12 17.36 10.17
CA GLU A 219 -0.41 16.15 10.80
C GLU A 219 0.47 14.92 10.49
N ALA A 220 1.02 14.84 9.27
CA ALA A 220 1.92 13.77 8.84
C ALA A 220 3.29 13.85 9.54
N ILE A 221 3.89 15.04 9.61
CA ILE A 221 5.15 15.29 10.34
C ILE A 221 4.97 14.99 11.83
N LEU A 222 3.90 15.50 12.45
CA LEU A 222 3.61 15.24 13.86
C LEU A 222 3.39 13.76 14.14
N ALA A 223 2.75 13.01 13.24
CA ALA A 223 2.63 11.55 13.36
C ALA A 223 3.99 10.84 13.25
N SER A 224 4.83 11.28 12.31
CA SER A 224 6.16 10.72 12.10
C SER A 224 7.04 10.89 13.34
N LEU A 225 7.17 12.13 13.83
CA LEU A 225 7.88 12.45 15.07
C LEU A 225 7.27 11.76 16.30
N ASN A 226 5.94 11.63 16.37
CA ASN A 226 5.26 10.94 17.46
C ASN A 226 5.62 9.46 17.53
N ILE A 227 5.68 8.76 16.38
CA ILE A 227 6.10 7.36 16.27
C ILE A 227 7.60 7.24 16.61
N LYS A 228 8.47 8.08 16.02
CA LYS A 228 9.92 8.07 16.33
C LYS A 228 10.19 8.26 17.83
N ALA A 229 9.41 9.10 18.50
CA ALA A 229 9.46 9.37 19.94
C ALA A 229 8.62 8.42 20.83
N MET A 230 8.24 7.23 20.34
CA MET A 230 7.69 6.14 21.16
C MET A 230 8.79 5.18 21.62
N THR A 231 8.63 4.63 22.82
CA THR A 231 9.39 3.48 23.31
C THR A 231 8.46 2.28 23.49
N PHE A 232 9.02 1.08 23.37
CA PHE A 232 8.32 -0.19 23.50
C PHE A 232 9.09 -1.07 24.48
N ASP A 233 8.41 -1.57 25.51
CA ASP A 233 9.03 -2.41 26.52
C ASP A 233 9.09 -3.87 26.03
N ASP A 234 10.29 -4.44 25.91
CA ASP A 234 10.54 -5.81 25.44
C ASP A 234 9.99 -6.93 26.37
N THR A 235 9.19 -6.58 27.37
CA THR A 235 8.63 -7.50 28.38
C THR A 235 7.68 -8.55 27.80
N ILE A 236 7.16 -8.35 26.59
CA ILE A 236 6.38 -9.36 25.84
C ILE A 236 7.28 -10.50 25.30
N GLY A 237 8.60 -10.29 25.18
CA GLY A 237 9.56 -11.30 24.72
C GLY A 237 10.24 -12.12 25.81
N VAL A 238 10.12 -11.75 27.10
CA VAL A 238 10.96 -12.31 28.19
C VAL A 238 10.11 -12.83 29.36
N LEU A 239 9.26 -13.82 29.11
CA LEU A 239 8.63 -14.60 30.18
C LEU A 239 9.60 -15.66 30.73
N ASN A 240 10.36 -15.27 31.75
CA ASN A 240 11.10 -16.12 32.69
C ASN A 240 12.05 -17.19 32.10
N GLN A 241 13.31 -16.80 31.90
CA GLN A 241 14.43 -17.63 32.38
C GLN A 241 15.27 -16.83 33.37
N ASN A 242 15.06 -17.11 34.66
CA ASN A 242 15.91 -16.60 35.74
C ASN A 242 17.20 -17.44 35.77
N PRO A 243 18.41 -16.85 35.71
CA PRO A 243 19.67 -17.60 35.68
C PRO A 243 20.07 -18.07 37.09
N SER A 244 19.27 -18.95 37.69
CA SER A 244 19.38 -19.27 39.14
C SER A 244 19.14 -20.73 39.55
N THR A 245 19.43 -21.72 38.70
CA THR A 245 19.94 -23.05 39.08
C THR A 245 20.43 -23.81 37.84
N GLY A 246 21.51 -24.58 37.97
CA GLY A 246 21.92 -25.54 36.94
C GLY A 246 21.21 -26.90 37.11
N GLY A 247 20.89 -27.56 36.00
CA GLY A 247 20.31 -28.90 35.99
C GLY A 247 19.89 -29.33 34.57
N ASP A 248 20.49 -30.38 34.05
CA ASP A 248 20.21 -30.89 32.71
C ASP A 248 18.83 -31.58 32.62
N THR A 249 17.93 -31.03 31.80
CA THR A 249 16.75 -31.78 31.31
C THR A 249 16.48 -31.46 29.84
N LEU A 250 16.68 -32.46 28.98
CA LEU A 250 16.24 -32.44 27.58
C LEU A 250 14.71 -32.45 27.52
N SER A 251 14.10 -31.43 26.91
CA SER A 251 12.66 -31.36 26.64
C SER A 251 12.38 -31.72 25.18
N PRO A 252 11.75 -32.89 24.88
CA PRO A 252 11.70 -33.42 23.53
C PRO A 252 10.35 -33.19 22.84
N LEU A 253 10.14 -32.02 22.21
CA LEU A 253 9.30 -31.91 21.02
C LEU A 253 9.59 -30.59 20.28
N GLY A 254 9.59 -30.62 18.95
CA GLY A 254 9.84 -29.45 18.13
C GLY A 254 8.65 -28.49 18.12
N SER A 255 8.73 -27.40 18.87
CA SER A 255 7.99 -26.18 18.53
C SER A 255 8.52 -25.64 17.20
N PRO A 256 7.66 -25.16 16.28
CA PRO A 256 8.14 -24.50 15.08
C PRO A 256 8.90 -23.24 15.47
N ILE A 257 10.10 -23.06 14.92
CA ILE A 257 10.85 -21.81 15.05
C ILE A 257 10.16 -20.77 14.15
N VAL A 258 9.05 -20.23 14.64
CA VAL A 258 8.55 -18.94 14.18
C VAL A 258 9.67 -17.96 14.48
N LEU A 259 10.27 -17.39 13.43
CA LEU A 259 11.34 -16.41 13.55
C LEU A 259 10.72 -15.11 14.05
N GLN A 260 10.46 -15.08 15.36
CA GLN A 260 9.67 -14.08 16.05
C GLN A 260 10.50 -12.80 16.11
N ARG A 261 10.38 -12.02 15.03
CA ARG A 261 11.13 -10.78 14.81
C ARG A 261 11.10 -9.94 16.08
N ARG A 262 12.28 -9.62 16.61
CA ARG A 262 12.40 -8.64 17.69
C ARG A 262 11.83 -7.33 17.16
N GLY A 263 10.77 -6.84 17.81
CA GLY A 263 10.21 -5.54 17.48
C GLY A 263 11.21 -4.45 17.79
N SER A 264 11.04 -3.27 17.20
CA SER A 264 11.92 -2.16 17.56
C SER A 264 11.58 -1.64 18.96
N VAL A 265 12.54 -1.77 19.89
CA VAL A 265 12.49 -1.20 21.26
C VAL A 265 12.29 0.32 21.21
N TYR A 266 12.87 0.96 20.18
CA TYR A 266 12.80 2.40 19.94
C TYR A 266 11.98 2.71 18.69
N GLY A 267 11.07 3.67 18.78
CA GLY A 267 10.27 4.14 17.65
C GLY A 267 11.11 4.63 16.46
N ALA A 268 12.32 5.13 16.73
CA ALA A 268 13.27 5.59 15.71
C ALA A 268 13.65 4.54 14.65
N ASN A 269 13.60 3.24 14.95
CA ASN A 269 13.87 2.17 13.96
C ASN A 269 12.59 1.52 13.40
N VAL A 270 11.40 2.11 13.62
CA VAL A 270 10.17 1.64 12.95
C VAL A 270 10.25 2.03 11.47
N PRO A 271 10.18 1.08 10.53
CA PRO A 271 10.20 1.40 9.10
C PRO A 271 8.93 2.19 8.75
N MET A 272 9.10 3.39 8.20
CA MET A 272 7.99 4.28 7.91
C MET A 272 8.23 5.12 6.66
N ILE A 273 7.15 5.46 5.96
CA ILE A 273 7.15 6.32 4.79
C ILE A 273 6.05 7.39 4.94
N THR A 274 6.43 8.65 4.76
CA THR A 274 5.55 9.81 4.95
C THR A 274 5.29 10.49 3.61
N GLU A 275 4.03 10.61 3.23
CA GLU A 275 3.58 11.45 2.11
C GLU A 275 3.75 12.94 2.48
N LEU A 276 4.34 13.73 1.57
CA LEU A 276 4.50 15.18 1.71
C LEU A 276 3.93 15.92 0.49
N ILE A 277 3.26 17.05 0.75
CA ILE A 277 2.77 17.98 -0.26
C ILE A 277 3.82 19.04 -0.58
N ASN A 278 4.59 19.50 0.41
CA ASN A 278 5.62 20.54 0.26
C ASN A 278 7.04 19.98 0.44
N ASP A 279 7.91 20.17 -0.56
CA ASP A 279 9.27 19.62 -0.56
C ASP A 279 10.11 20.14 0.63
N SER A 280 10.03 21.45 0.93
CA SER A 280 10.79 22.08 2.03
C SER A 280 10.39 21.58 3.42
N ASN A 281 9.29 20.81 3.54
CA ASN A 281 8.90 20.21 4.82
C ASN A 281 9.67 18.92 5.15
N VAL A 282 10.46 18.37 4.21
CA VAL A 282 11.21 17.12 4.39
C VAL A 282 12.20 17.16 5.57
N GLN A 283 12.85 18.31 5.78
CA GLN A 283 13.80 18.57 6.87
C GLN A 283 13.21 18.22 8.25
N PHE A 284 11.92 18.49 8.48
CA PHE A 284 11.27 18.29 9.78
C PHE A 284 11.04 16.81 10.16
N LEU A 285 11.41 15.85 9.31
CA LEU A 285 11.24 14.42 9.57
C LEU A 285 12.39 13.81 10.37
N ASP A 286 13.62 14.29 10.21
CA ASP A 286 14.81 13.82 10.93
C ASP A 286 15.42 14.97 11.76
N GLN A 287 16.12 14.65 12.84
CA GLN A 287 16.71 15.65 13.76
C GLN A 287 18.25 15.50 13.84
N ASP A 288 18.80 14.76 12.88
CA ASP A 288 20.18 14.30 12.76
C ASP A 288 20.64 14.39 11.28
N ASP A 289 20.08 15.36 10.55
CA ASP A 289 20.54 15.80 9.22
C ASP A 289 21.12 17.23 9.37
N ASP A 290 21.99 17.65 8.47
CA ASP A 290 22.52 19.02 8.43
C ASP A 290 21.57 19.90 7.59
N ASP A 291 20.51 20.42 8.23
CA ASP A 291 19.41 21.18 7.60
C ASP A 291 19.86 22.47 6.85
N ASP A 292 20.22 22.34 5.57
CA ASP A 292 20.39 23.47 4.64
C ASP A 292 19.15 23.60 3.72
N PRO A 293 18.35 24.69 3.82
CA PRO A 293 17.11 24.86 3.08
C PRO A 293 17.27 25.09 1.57
N ASP A 294 18.50 25.34 1.09
CA ASP A 294 18.80 25.42 -0.36
C ASP A 294 19.07 24.02 -0.97
N THR A 295 18.99 22.95 -0.17
CA THR A 295 19.22 21.56 -0.62
C THR A 295 18.05 21.02 -1.46
N GLU A 296 18.33 20.53 -2.67
CA GLU A 296 17.33 19.86 -3.52
C GLU A 296 16.82 18.55 -2.88
N LEU A 297 15.50 18.32 -2.92
CA LEU A 297 14.81 17.20 -2.23
C LEU A 297 15.52 15.85 -2.34
N TYR A 298 16.04 15.50 -3.52
CA TYR A 298 16.66 14.19 -3.77
C TYR A 298 18.03 14.00 -3.09
N LEU A 299 18.65 15.06 -2.60
CA LEU A 299 19.88 15.03 -1.80
C LEU A 299 19.62 14.91 -0.29
N THR A 300 18.41 15.24 0.17
CA THR A 300 18.04 15.20 1.60
C THR A 300 18.03 13.77 2.16
N GLN A 301 18.46 13.60 3.41
CA GLN A 301 18.55 12.28 4.03
C GLN A 301 17.19 11.54 4.09
N PRO A 302 16.06 12.16 4.47
CA PRO A 302 14.80 11.43 4.61
C PRO A 302 14.31 10.84 3.29
N PHE A 303 14.60 11.52 2.16
CA PHE A 303 14.32 11.04 0.81
C PHE A 303 15.30 9.95 0.36
N ALA A 304 16.61 10.17 0.52
CA ALA A 304 17.64 9.17 0.17
C ALA A 304 17.51 7.85 0.96
N CYS A 305 16.94 7.92 2.16
CA CYS A 305 16.57 6.77 2.99
C CYS A 305 15.19 6.15 2.69
N GLY A 306 14.40 6.72 1.77
CA GLY A 306 13.06 6.21 1.42
C GLY A 306 11.99 6.41 2.50
N THR A 307 12.21 7.33 3.46
CA THR A 307 11.27 7.62 4.56
C THR A 307 10.31 8.78 4.27
N ALA A 308 10.63 9.57 3.25
CA ALA A 308 9.81 10.67 2.74
C ALA A 308 9.47 10.43 1.26
N PHE A 309 8.25 10.74 0.86
CA PHE A 309 7.81 10.72 -0.54
C PHE A 309 6.97 11.97 -0.81
N ALA A 310 7.54 12.92 -1.56
CA ALA A 310 6.83 14.11 -1.99
C ALA A 310 6.15 13.90 -3.35
N VAL A 311 4.99 14.52 -3.55
CA VAL A 311 4.22 14.38 -4.81
C VAL A 311 4.96 14.99 -6.02
N SER A 312 5.74 16.05 -5.78
CA SER A 312 6.56 16.80 -6.75
C SER A 312 7.42 15.92 -7.68
N VAL A 313 7.98 14.81 -7.18
CA VAL A 313 8.86 13.94 -7.97
C VAL A 313 8.14 13.31 -9.16
N LEU A 314 6.80 13.21 -9.11
CA LEU A 314 5.97 12.68 -10.19
C LEU A 314 5.81 13.64 -11.37
N ASP A 315 6.08 14.94 -11.23
CA ASP A 315 6.09 15.86 -12.37
C ASP A 315 7.19 15.51 -13.38
N SER A 316 8.30 14.93 -12.91
CA SER A 316 9.35 14.39 -13.79
C SER A 316 8.82 13.28 -14.71
N LEU A 317 7.85 12.48 -14.24
CA LEU A 317 7.26 11.36 -14.97
C LEU A 317 6.50 11.82 -16.23
N MET A 318 5.95 13.04 -16.22
CA MET A 318 5.33 13.65 -17.41
C MET A 318 6.36 13.87 -18.52
N SER A 319 7.56 14.34 -18.17
CA SER A 319 8.64 14.56 -19.13
C SER A 319 9.17 13.23 -19.70
N THR A 320 9.36 12.21 -18.86
CA THR A 320 9.83 10.89 -19.32
C THR A 320 8.80 10.18 -20.18
N THR A 321 7.50 10.35 -19.87
CA THR A 321 6.39 9.79 -20.68
C THR A 321 6.32 10.43 -22.06
N TYR A 322 6.58 11.73 -22.16
CA TYR A 322 6.65 12.45 -23.44
C TYR A 322 7.77 11.93 -24.36
N PHE A 323 8.97 11.70 -23.81
CA PHE A 323 10.11 11.18 -24.59
C PHE A 323 10.04 9.66 -24.83
N ASN A 324 9.43 8.89 -23.93
CA ASN A 324 9.31 7.43 -24.05
C ASN A 324 7.97 6.93 -23.48
N GLN A 325 6.99 6.76 -24.36
CA GLN A 325 5.66 6.22 -24.04
C GLN A 325 5.71 4.85 -23.33
N ASN A 326 6.73 4.03 -23.62
CA ASN A 326 6.88 2.71 -23.00
C ASN A 326 7.39 2.77 -21.55
N ALA A 327 8.03 3.87 -21.14
CA ALA A 327 8.56 4.02 -19.78
C ALA A 327 7.42 4.03 -18.74
N LEU A 328 6.34 4.76 -19.01
CA LEU A 328 5.17 4.78 -18.13
C LEU A 328 4.50 3.40 -18.05
N THR A 329 4.39 2.68 -19.17
CA THR A 329 3.86 1.31 -19.19
C THR A 329 4.71 0.37 -18.33
N LEU A 330 6.03 0.42 -18.46
CA LEU A 330 6.96 -0.38 -17.65
C LEU A 330 6.84 -0.07 -16.15
N ILE A 331 6.91 1.22 -15.79
CA ILE A 331 6.79 1.68 -14.39
C ILE A 331 5.44 1.25 -13.80
N ARG A 332 4.35 1.43 -14.56
CA ARG A 332 3.01 0.99 -14.14
C ARG A 332 2.93 -0.52 -13.95
N SER A 333 3.45 -1.32 -14.88
CA SER A 333 3.46 -2.79 -14.74
C SER A 333 4.23 -3.25 -13.50
N LEU A 334 5.38 -2.64 -13.22
CA LEU A 334 6.22 -2.96 -12.06
C LEU A 334 5.59 -2.54 -10.73
N ILE A 335 5.07 -1.31 -10.62
CA ILE A 335 4.52 -0.76 -9.37
C ILE A 335 3.12 -1.30 -9.07
N THR A 336 2.23 -1.39 -10.07
CA THR A 336 0.83 -1.77 -9.81
C THR A 336 0.63 -3.27 -9.54
N GLY A 337 1.68 -4.07 -9.65
CA GLY A 337 1.57 -5.53 -9.64
C GLY A 337 0.88 -6.08 -10.90
N GLY A 338 1.00 -5.38 -12.04
CA GLY A 338 0.45 -5.80 -13.32
C GLY A 338 -1.02 -5.43 -13.57
N ALA A 339 -1.41 -4.17 -13.36
CA ALA A 339 -2.70 -3.70 -13.87
C ALA A 339 -2.73 -3.77 -15.41
N THR A 340 -3.49 -4.72 -15.97
CA THR A 340 -3.65 -4.89 -17.42
C THR A 340 -4.73 -3.94 -17.97
N PRO A 341 -4.68 -3.56 -19.26
CA PRO A 341 -5.75 -2.78 -19.89
C PRO A 341 -7.12 -3.47 -19.84
N GLU A 342 -7.16 -4.80 -19.80
CA GLU A 342 -8.38 -5.59 -19.58
C GLU A 342 -8.98 -5.33 -18.20
N LEU A 343 -8.15 -5.36 -17.14
CA LEU A 343 -8.59 -5.02 -15.80
C LEU A 343 -9.09 -3.56 -15.73
N GLU A 344 -8.42 -2.63 -16.41
CA GLU A 344 -8.88 -1.24 -16.49
C GLU A 344 -10.27 -1.10 -17.14
N LEU A 345 -10.56 -1.87 -18.20
CA LEU A 345 -11.88 -1.89 -18.84
C LEU A 345 -12.97 -2.43 -17.90
N ILE A 346 -12.71 -3.54 -17.20
CA ILE A 346 -13.64 -4.11 -16.19
C ILE A 346 -13.95 -3.09 -15.08
N LEU A 347 -12.99 -2.22 -14.76
CA LEU A 347 -13.15 -1.18 -13.75
C LEU A 347 -13.86 0.06 -14.29
N ALA A 348 -13.68 0.38 -15.58
CA ALA A 348 -14.45 1.40 -16.29
C ALA A 348 -15.93 1.02 -16.46
N GLU A 349 -16.26 -0.28 -16.52
CA GLU A 349 -17.66 -0.78 -16.41
C GLU A 349 -18.29 -0.50 -15.02
N GLY A 350 -17.52 -0.04 -14.04
CA GLY A 350 -17.98 0.16 -12.66
C GLY A 350 -18.19 -1.14 -11.88
N ALA A 351 -17.72 -2.27 -12.41
CA ALA A 351 -17.93 -3.61 -11.84
C ALA A 351 -17.15 -3.87 -10.54
N GLY A 352 -16.06 -3.14 -10.31
CA GLY A 352 -15.08 -3.45 -9.28
C GLY A 352 -14.24 -4.69 -9.64
N LEU A 353 -13.57 -5.27 -8.65
CA LEU A 353 -12.87 -6.54 -8.81
C LEU A 353 -13.88 -7.69 -8.77
N ARG A 354 -14.17 -8.29 -9.93
CA ARG A 354 -14.96 -9.53 -10.05
C ARG A 354 -14.07 -10.73 -9.72
N GLY A 355 -14.61 -11.72 -9.00
CA GLY A 355 -13.93 -12.99 -8.74
C GLY A 355 -13.86 -13.87 -9.99
N GLY A 356 -12.76 -14.60 -10.16
CA GLY A 356 -12.53 -15.53 -11.27
C GLY A 356 -12.43 -16.97 -10.80
N TYR A 357 -12.83 -17.91 -11.67
CA TYR A 357 -12.41 -19.30 -11.55
C TYR A 357 -10.95 -19.43 -11.98
N SER A 358 -10.16 -20.19 -11.24
CA SER A 358 -8.75 -20.44 -11.57
C SER A 358 -8.64 -21.45 -12.71
N THR A 359 -8.33 -20.96 -13.91
CA THR A 359 -8.00 -21.80 -15.08
C THR A 359 -6.47 -21.92 -15.17
N PRO A 360 -5.92 -22.90 -15.91
CA PRO A 360 -4.48 -22.97 -16.15
C PRO A 360 -3.92 -21.67 -16.76
N GLU A 361 -4.71 -20.98 -17.58
CA GLU A 361 -4.35 -19.71 -18.23
C GLU A 361 -4.30 -18.55 -17.21
N THR A 362 -5.32 -18.40 -16.34
CA THR A 362 -5.30 -17.36 -15.30
C THR A 362 -4.31 -17.66 -14.17
N LEU A 363 -3.88 -18.91 -14.01
CA LEU A 363 -2.78 -19.29 -13.12
C LEU A 363 -1.40 -18.97 -13.74
N ALA A 364 -1.21 -19.13 -15.05
CA ALA A 364 0.04 -18.74 -15.73
C ALA A 364 0.32 -17.23 -15.67
N ASN A 365 -0.73 -16.40 -15.59
CA ASN A 365 -0.62 -14.96 -15.35
C ASN A 365 0.05 -14.59 -14.00
N ARG A 366 0.35 -15.57 -13.12
CA ARG A 366 1.03 -15.37 -11.84
C ARG A 366 2.56 -15.37 -11.96
N ASP A 367 3.11 -15.91 -13.05
CA ASP A 367 4.55 -16.14 -13.27
C ASP A 367 5.31 -14.85 -13.60
N ARG A 368 5.25 -13.88 -12.67
CA ARG A 368 5.72 -12.50 -12.85
C ARG A 368 6.70 -12.11 -11.75
N CYS A 369 7.75 -11.39 -12.14
CA CYS A 369 8.80 -10.97 -11.22
C CYS A 369 8.24 -10.22 -9.99
N GLN A 370 8.70 -10.61 -8.81
CA GLN A 370 8.44 -9.96 -7.54
C GLN A 370 9.63 -9.06 -7.17
N VAL A 371 9.36 -7.84 -6.71
CA VAL A 371 10.40 -7.00 -6.09
C VAL A 371 10.67 -7.52 -4.67
N GLY A 372 11.91 -7.88 -4.41
CA GLY A 372 12.39 -8.37 -3.11
C GLY A 372 13.59 -7.57 -2.59
N GLN A 373 13.87 -7.73 -1.30
CA GLN A 373 15.11 -7.32 -0.65
C GLN A 373 15.76 -8.56 -0.03
N ILE A 374 17.02 -8.83 -0.37
CA ILE A 374 17.80 -9.92 0.22
C ILE A 374 18.94 -9.31 1.06
N SER A 375 19.10 -9.78 2.30
CA SER A 375 20.23 -9.40 3.16
C SER A 375 21.50 -10.15 2.77
N LEU A 376 22.66 -9.50 2.78
CA LEU A 376 23.95 -10.20 2.62
C LEU A 376 24.49 -10.82 3.92
N TYR A 377 23.71 -10.79 5.00
CA TYR A 377 24.07 -11.40 6.29
C TYR A 377 23.73 -12.90 6.38
N ASP A 378 22.76 -13.37 5.60
CA ASP A 378 22.22 -14.74 5.67
C ASP A 378 21.78 -15.23 4.28
N GLY A 379 21.68 -16.54 4.10
CA GLY A 379 21.33 -17.19 2.84
C GLY A 379 22.48 -17.27 1.82
N PRO A 380 22.21 -17.78 0.60
CA PRO A 380 23.25 -18.20 -0.34
C PRO A 380 24.06 -17.06 -0.96
N LEU A 381 23.59 -15.81 -0.84
CA LEU A 381 24.33 -14.63 -1.31
C LEU A 381 25.29 -14.06 -0.25
N GLY A 382 25.22 -14.53 1.01
CA GLY A 382 26.08 -14.07 2.10
C GLY A 382 27.59 -14.31 1.86
N GLN A 383 27.94 -15.31 1.03
CA GLN A 383 29.31 -15.55 0.57
C GLN A 383 29.95 -14.35 -0.18
N PHE A 384 29.12 -13.42 -0.71
CA PHE A 384 29.60 -12.18 -1.34
C PHE A 384 29.62 -11.00 -0.36
N GLY A 385 29.04 -11.13 0.84
CA GLY A 385 29.07 -10.10 1.88
C GLY A 385 30.45 -9.92 2.51
N GLU A 386 31.28 -10.97 2.58
CA GLU A 386 32.65 -10.91 3.08
C GLU A 386 33.61 -10.28 2.05
N SER A 387 33.47 -8.98 1.82
CA SER A 387 34.28 -8.16 0.90
C SER A 387 34.22 -8.52 -0.60
N GLY A 388 33.16 -9.22 -1.01
CA GLY A 388 32.87 -9.48 -2.42
C GLY A 388 32.52 -8.23 -3.22
N ILE A 389 32.43 -8.39 -4.55
CA ILE A 389 32.22 -7.32 -5.50
C ILE A 389 30.82 -7.44 -6.14
N TYR A 390 30.17 -6.31 -6.43
CA TYR A 390 28.80 -6.30 -6.97
C TYR A 390 28.68 -7.03 -8.33
N GLY A 391 29.68 -6.94 -9.21
CA GLY A 391 29.69 -7.66 -10.49
C GLY A 391 29.61 -9.19 -10.35
N ASP A 392 30.32 -9.76 -9.37
CA ASP A 392 30.30 -11.20 -9.08
C ASP A 392 28.96 -11.63 -8.48
N LEU A 393 28.44 -10.86 -7.52
CA LEU A 393 27.11 -11.06 -6.92
C LEU A 393 26.02 -11.05 -8.00
N PHE A 394 26.01 -10.04 -8.88
CA PHE A 394 25.06 -9.91 -9.98
C PHE A 394 25.13 -11.12 -10.92
N CYS A 395 26.35 -11.51 -11.33
CA CYS A 395 26.55 -12.67 -12.21
C CYS A 395 26.11 -13.99 -11.56
N ALA A 396 26.32 -14.17 -10.26
CA ALA A 396 25.90 -15.37 -9.54
C ALA A 396 24.39 -15.41 -9.31
N ALA A 397 23.78 -14.30 -8.88
CA ALA A 397 22.34 -14.20 -8.66
C ALA A 397 21.54 -14.49 -9.95
N LEU A 398 21.98 -13.93 -11.07
CA LEU A 398 21.32 -14.10 -12.37
C LEU A 398 21.49 -15.52 -12.93
N ARG A 399 22.67 -16.14 -12.79
CA ARG A 399 22.95 -17.49 -13.31
C ARG A 399 22.34 -18.62 -12.47
N ASN A 400 22.37 -18.49 -11.15
CA ASN A 400 22.00 -19.59 -10.25
C ASN A 400 20.52 -19.54 -9.83
N TYR A 401 19.92 -18.35 -9.81
CA TYR A 401 18.56 -18.12 -9.28
C TYR A 401 17.66 -17.33 -10.23
N GLY A 402 18.15 -16.92 -11.40
CA GLY A 402 17.38 -16.10 -12.34
C GLY A 402 17.00 -14.71 -11.80
N MET A 403 17.66 -14.25 -10.74
CA MET A 403 17.36 -13.00 -10.05
C MET A 403 18.14 -11.82 -10.64
N LEU A 404 17.49 -10.67 -10.84
CA LEU A 404 18.13 -9.46 -11.34
C LEU A 404 18.33 -8.44 -10.20
N CYS A 405 19.57 -8.17 -9.82
CA CYS A 405 19.88 -7.14 -8.84
C CYS A 405 19.78 -5.74 -9.47
N ILE A 406 19.00 -4.84 -8.87
CA ILE A 406 18.79 -3.45 -9.32
C ILE A 406 19.73 -2.48 -8.59
N GLY A 407 20.07 -2.77 -7.34
CA GLY A 407 20.85 -1.88 -6.49
C GLY A 407 20.96 -2.38 -5.05
N LEU A 408 21.50 -1.51 -4.18
CA LEU A 408 21.78 -1.80 -2.79
C LEU A 408 21.02 -0.84 -1.85
N TYR A 409 20.86 -1.27 -0.60
CA TYR A 409 20.28 -0.51 0.50
C TYR A 409 21.23 -0.62 1.70
N ARG A 410 22.16 0.33 1.78
CA ARG A 410 23.35 0.31 2.65
C ARG A 410 23.12 1.17 3.89
N PHE A 411 23.60 0.76 5.07
CA PHE A 411 23.55 1.61 6.27
C PHE A 411 24.34 2.91 6.05
N ARG A 412 23.79 4.05 6.51
CA ARG A 412 24.50 5.34 6.52
C ARG A 412 25.77 5.25 7.36
N ASP A 413 25.61 4.76 8.59
CA ASP A 413 26.68 4.68 9.58
C ASP A 413 27.33 3.28 9.51
N THR A 414 28.55 3.23 8.99
CA THR A 414 29.32 1.97 8.86
C THR A 414 30.29 1.73 10.03
N SER A 415 30.43 2.71 10.94
CA SER A 415 31.19 2.58 12.18
C SER A 415 30.40 1.84 13.26
N SER A 416 31.05 0.90 13.95
CA SER A 416 30.46 0.10 15.04
C SER A 416 30.32 0.87 16.37
N SER A 417 29.92 2.13 16.32
CA SER A 417 29.63 3.00 17.46
C SER A 417 28.28 2.64 18.12
N CYS A 418 28.14 2.85 19.42
CA CYS A 418 26.89 2.59 20.16
C CYS A 418 25.71 3.45 19.68
N ASP A 419 26.00 4.62 19.12
CA ASP A 419 25.01 5.59 18.64
C ASP A 419 24.79 5.51 17.11
N ALA A 420 25.26 4.44 16.45
CA ALA A 420 25.13 4.27 15.01
C ALA A 420 23.66 4.14 14.56
N SER A 421 23.26 4.97 13.61
CA SER A 421 21.89 5.02 13.11
C SER A 421 21.53 3.79 12.27
N SER A 422 20.35 3.22 12.50
CA SER A 422 19.83 2.10 11.71
C SER A 422 19.35 2.51 10.31
N LYS A 423 19.44 3.79 9.95
CA LYS A 423 19.04 4.31 8.64
C LYS A 423 19.89 3.71 7.52
N ARG A 424 19.24 3.39 6.42
CA ARG A 424 19.86 2.90 5.19
C ARG A 424 19.52 3.84 4.03
N TYR A 425 20.43 4.01 3.09
CA TYR A 425 20.23 4.80 1.88
C TYR A 425 20.29 3.92 0.63
N VAL A 426 19.61 4.34 -0.43
CA VAL A 426 19.51 3.59 -1.69
C VAL A 426 20.70 3.90 -2.61
N ILE A 427 21.28 2.86 -3.21
CA ILE A 427 22.29 2.95 -4.27
C ILE A 427 21.75 2.22 -5.50
N THR A 428 21.30 2.94 -6.52
CA THR A 428 20.84 2.36 -7.78
C THR A 428 22.02 2.00 -8.69
N ASN A 429 21.99 0.80 -9.28
CA ASN A 429 22.98 0.30 -10.25
C ASN A 429 24.46 0.68 -9.94
N PRO A 430 25.03 0.21 -8.81
CA PRO A 430 26.45 0.42 -8.52
C PRO A 430 27.36 -0.24 -9.58
N PRO A 431 28.61 0.24 -9.74
CA PRO A 431 29.55 -0.30 -10.72
C PRO A 431 29.97 -1.74 -10.40
N ASP A 432 30.59 -2.40 -11.38
CA ASP A 432 31.03 -3.80 -11.29
C ASP A 432 32.14 -4.01 -10.25
N ASP A 433 32.98 -2.99 -10.01
CA ASP A 433 34.05 -2.95 -9.01
C ASP A 433 33.59 -2.59 -7.58
N PHE A 434 32.28 -2.34 -7.38
CA PHE A 434 31.76 -1.85 -6.11
C PHE A 434 31.83 -2.90 -4.99
N LYS A 435 32.52 -2.56 -3.89
CA LYS A 435 32.69 -3.44 -2.73
C LYS A 435 31.43 -3.52 -1.87
N LEU A 436 31.04 -4.74 -1.54
CA LEU A 436 29.88 -5.05 -0.69
C LEU A 436 30.26 -5.08 0.80
N LEU A 437 29.26 -4.89 1.66
CA LEU A 437 29.32 -5.11 3.10
C LEU A 437 28.35 -6.23 3.48
N PRO A 438 28.66 -7.07 4.50
CA PRO A 438 27.76 -8.16 4.92
C PRO A 438 26.46 -7.65 5.55
N THR A 439 26.40 -6.35 5.88
CA THR A 439 25.22 -5.67 6.40
C THR A 439 24.33 -5.09 5.30
N ASP A 440 24.77 -5.05 4.04
CA ASP A 440 23.97 -4.51 2.93
C ASP A 440 22.72 -5.36 2.65
N GLN A 441 21.69 -4.72 2.11
CA GLN A 441 20.55 -5.39 1.50
C GLN A 441 20.54 -5.10 -0.01
N VAL A 442 20.11 -6.07 -0.81
CA VAL A 442 20.13 -6.01 -2.28
C VAL A 442 18.69 -5.96 -2.78
N PHE A 443 18.35 -4.95 -3.58
CA PHE A 443 17.10 -4.91 -4.31
C PHE A 443 17.17 -5.89 -5.49
N VAL A 444 16.25 -6.86 -5.52
CA VAL A 444 16.21 -7.90 -6.54
C VAL A 444 14.83 -8.01 -7.19
N LEU A 445 14.81 -8.31 -8.49
CA LEU A 445 13.65 -8.97 -9.11
C LEU A 445 13.84 -10.47 -8.94
N MET A 446 12.98 -11.08 -8.13
CA MET A 446 12.89 -12.53 -7.95
C MET A 446 11.87 -13.07 -8.94
N GLN A 447 12.10 -14.27 -9.50
CA GLN A 447 11.05 -14.96 -10.24
C GLN A 447 10.01 -15.49 -9.25
N PHE A 448 8.75 -15.58 -9.68
CA PHE A 448 7.74 -16.28 -8.91
C PHE A 448 8.05 -17.78 -8.95
N ASP A 449 8.34 -18.38 -7.78
CA ASP A 449 8.33 -19.83 -7.62
C ASP A 449 6.87 -20.27 -7.40
N PRO A 450 6.27 -21.09 -8.29
CA PRO A 450 4.92 -21.62 -8.08
C PRO A 450 4.78 -22.47 -6.82
N GLY A 451 5.91 -22.90 -6.25
CA GLY A 451 6.00 -23.90 -5.21
C GLY A 451 5.73 -25.30 -5.76
N LEU A 452 6.23 -26.30 -5.05
CA LEU A 452 5.66 -27.64 -5.15
C LEU A 452 4.27 -27.59 -4.51
N GLU A 453 3.22 -27.78 -5.32
CA GLU A 453 1.87 -28.02 -4.79
C GLU A 453 1.96 -29.05 -3.66
N TYR A 454 1.46 -28.70 -2.47
CA TYR A 454 1.31 -29.67 -1.38
C TYR A 454 0.23 -30.66 -1.77
N LYS A 455 0.61 -31.68 -2.54
CA LYS A 455 -0.21 -32.86 -2.80
C LYS A 455 -0.43 -33.52 -1.43
N PRO A 456 -1.64 -33.46 -0.84
CA PRO A 456 -1.87 -34.17 0.40
C PRO A 456 -1.66 -35.65 0.08
N ASN A 457 -0.73 -36.29 0.79
CA ASN A 457 -0.32 -37.66 0.49
C ASN A 457 -1.42 -38.63 0.96
N ARG A 458 -2.55 -38.65 0.24
CA ARG A 458 -3.52 -39.74 0.23
C ARG A 458 -2.77 -40.96 -0.28
N GLY A 459 -2.20 -41.70 0.66
CA GLY A 459 -1.55 -42.95 0.35
C GLY A 459 -2.58 -43.93 -0.18
N ASP A 460 -2.60 -44.12 -1.49
CA ASP A 460 -3.21 -45.29 -2.14
C ASP A 460 -2.41 -46.53 -1.75
N MET A 461 -2.56 -46.93 -0.48
CA MET A 461 -2.35 -48.31 -0.07
C MET A 461 -3.47 -49.12 -0.70
N ALA A 462 -3.23 -49.55 -1.95
CA ALA A 462 -4.00 -50.59 -2.58
C ALA A 462 -4.08 -51.78 -1.61
N LYS A 463 -5.30 -52.22 -1.33
CA LYS A 463 -5.51 -53.52 -0.68
C LYS A 463 -5.26 -54.60 -1.72
N ASP A 464 -4.08 -55.21 -1.67
CA ASP A 464 -3.84 -56.48 -2.34
C ASP A 464 -4.60 -57.59 -1.59
N ASP A 465 -5.87 -57.78 -1.94
CA ASP A 465 -6.66 -58.95 -1.57
C ASP A 465 -6.13 -60.19 -2.34
N ASN A 466 -5.06 -60.84 -1.87
CA ASN A 466 -4.72 -62.24 -2.15
C ASN A 466 -3.54 -62.78 -1.32
N SER A 467 -3.82 -63.56 -0.26
CA SER A 467 -3.12 -64.80 0.17
C SER A 467 -3.64 -65.29 1.53
#